data_AF-A0A511X4Y3-F1
#
_entry.id   AF-A0A511X4Y3-F1
#
_cell.length_a   1.000
_cell.length_b   1.000
_cell.length_c   1.000
_cell.angle_alpha   90.00
_cell.angle_beta   90.00
_cell.angle_gamma   90.00
#
_symmetry.space_group_name_H-M   'P 1'
#
loop_
_entity.id
_entity.type
_entity.pdbx_description
1 polymer ?
#
loop_
_entity_poly.entity_id
_entity_poly.type
_entity_poly.pdbx_seq_one_letter_code
_entity_poly.pdbx_strand_id
1 'polypeptide(L)'
;MSEPMVIALISAGATLIVTVVTSILNVRTEVFRNKFNTHQKRLETKKENLNNVYRQLISIINLYPSSSPNDILKHIEYAPGYSMEYYDAVLRSLDHQSENLKKQLNTNNINYEQKSHLEIEISNREYAKNKISENKKRYNIAKAEYEKFCKADKVVFDLYAGQEVRNSLVSFEVVIHNVFISGENAGEESDPINNLIRASRRSLINSMRSDLGITD
;
A
#
# COMPACT_ATOMS: atom_id res chain seq x y z
N MET A 1 -32.54 -18.66 -73.47
CA MET A 1 -31.64 -17.64 -72.86
C MET A 1 -30.33 -17.68 -73.63
N SER A 2 -29.86 -16.54 -74.14
CA SER A 2 -28.56 -16.51 -74.86
C SER A 2 -27.42 -16.66 -73.84
N GLU A 3 -26.35 -17.38 -74.19
CA GLU A 3 -25.11 -17.48 -73.40
C GLU A 3 -24.64 -16.15 -72.76
N PRO A 4 -24.61 -15.01 -73.48
CA PRO A 4 -24.22 -13.73 -72.89
C PRO A 4 -25.15 -13.28 -71.74
N MET A 5 -26.43 -13.64 -71.77
CA MET A 5 -27.40 -13.28 -70.74
C MET A 5 -27.20 -14.10 -69.45
N VAL A 6 -26.77 -15.37 -69.58
CA VAL A 6 -26.40 -16.22 -68.43
C VAL A 6 -25.13 -15.71 -67.75
N ILE A 7 -24.11 -15.36 -68.55
CA ILE A 7 -22.82 -14.85 -68.06
C ILE A 7 -23.01 -13.49 -67.37
N ALA A 8 -23.86 -12.61 -67.91
CA ALA A 8 -24.22 -11.34 -67.28
C ALA A 8 -24.92 -11.52 -65.92
N LEU A 9 -25.82 -12.51 -65.80
CA LEU A 9 -26.51 -12.82 -64.53
C LEU A 9 -25.56 -13.39 -63.46
N ILE A 10 -24.64 -14.28 -63.85
CA ILE A 10 -23.65 -14.87 -62.93
C ILE A 10 -22.65 -13.81 -62.47
N SER A 11 -22.16 -12.96 -63.38
CA SER A 11 -21.23 -11.88 -63.04
C SER A 11 -21.87 -10.82 -62.14
N ALA A 12 -23.11 -10.40 -62.43
CA ALA A 12 -23.85 -9.48 -61.56
C ALA A 12 -24.11 -10.07 -60.17
N GLY A 13 -24.45 -11.36 -60.07
CA GLY A 13 -24.62 -12.07 -58.80
C GLY A 13 -23.33 -12.12 -57.97
N ALA A 14 -22.19 -12.40 -58.62
CA ALA A 14 -20.89 -12.40 -57.95
C ALA A 14 -20.50 -11.01 -57.42
N THR A 15 -20.75 -9.94 -58.19
CA THR A 15 -20.46 -8.56 -57.76
C THR A 15 -21.30 -8.13 -56.56
N LEU A 16 -22.59 -8.50 -56.52
CA LEU A 16 -23.47 -8.20 -55.39
C LEU A 16 -23.00 -8.92 -54.11
N ILE A 17 -22.61 -10.20 -54.21
CA ILE A 17 -22.08 -10.96 -53.07
C ILE A 17 -20.80 -10.33 -52.53
N VAL A 18 -19.85 -9.97 -53.41
CA VAL A 18 -18.61 -9.30 -53.02
C VAL A 18 -18.92 -7.98 -52.31
N THR A 19 -19.83 -7.17 -52.85
CA THR A 19 -20.20 -5.87 -52.27
C THR A 19 -20.83 -6.02 -50.89
N VAL A 20 -21.71 -7.00 -50.71
CA VAL A 20 -22.36 -7.30 -49.41
C VAL A 20 -21.31 -7.77 -48.39
N VAL A 21 -20.41 -8.68 -48.77
CA VAL A 21 -19.33 -9.17 -47.90
C VAL A 21 -18.38 -8.03 -47.50
N THR A 22 -17.95 -7.20 -48.46
CA THR A 22 -17.10 -6.03 -48.18
C THR A 22 -17.80 -5.05 -47.23
N SER A 23 -19.10 -4.80 -47.42
CA SER A 23 -19.88 -3.92 -46.54
C SER A 23 -19.95 -4.45 -45.11
N ILE A 24 -20.17 -5.76 -44.94
CA ILE A 24 -20.18 -6.41 -43.61
C ILE A 24 -18.82 -6.32 -42.94
N LEU A 25 -17.73 -6.55 -43.68
CA LEU A 25 -16.36 -6.43 -43.17
C LEU A 25 -16.04 -4.99 -42.74
N ASN A 26 -16.46 -3.99 -43.52
CA ASN A 26 -16.28 -2.58 -43.18
C ASN A 26 -17.02 -2.21 -41.89
N VAL A 27 -18.29 -2.60 -41.75
CA VAL A 27 -19.08 -2.36 -40.53
C VAL A 27 -18.44 -3.03 -39.31
N ARG A 28 -17.99 -4.28 -39.43
CA ARG A 28 -17.30 -4.97 -38.33
C ARG A 28 -16.00 -4.28 -37.94
N THR A 29 -15.23 -3.83 -38.93
CA THR A 29 -13.97 -3.11 -38.71
C THR A 29 -14.22 -1.77 -38.00
N GLU A 30 -15.26 -1.05 -38.38
CA GLU A 30 -15.65 0.21 -37.76
C GLU A 30 -16.13 0.01 -36.32
N VAL A 31 -16.98 -0.99 -36.06
CA VAL A 31 -17.41 -1.34 -34.69
C VAL A 31 -16.21 -1.72 -33.82
N PHE A 32 -15.27 -2.50 -34.35
CA PHE A 32 -14.05 -2.86 -33.64
C PHE A 32 -13.20 -1.62 -33.33
N ARG A 33 -12.99 -0.75 -34.32
CA ARG A 33 -12.25 0.51 -34.17
C ARG A 33 -12.90 1.43 -33.13
N ASN A 34 -14.23 1.58 -33.15
CA ASN A 34 -14.95 2.40 -32.18
C ASN A 34 -14.85 1.83 -30.76
N LYS A 35 -14.94 0.51 -30.59
CA LYS A 35 -14.71 -0.15 -29.30
C LYS A 35 -13.29 0.09 -28.79
N PHE A 36 -12.30 -0.08 -29.67
CA PHE A 36 -10.89 0.17 -29.35
C PHE A 36 -10.65 1.63 -28.93
N ASN A 37 -11.12 2.59 -29.74
CA ASN A 37 -11.00 4.02 -29.44
C ASN A 37 -11.68 4.39 -28.11
N THR A 38 -12.87 3.85 -27.85
CA THR A 38 -13.59 4.08 -26.58
C THR A 38 -12.82 3.52 -25.40
N HIS A 39 -12.23 2.34 -25.55
CA HIS A 39 -11.41 1.73 -24.51
C HIS A 39 -10.13 2.54 -24.26
N GLN A 40 -9.44 2.97 -25.32
CA GLN A 40 -8.25 3.82 -25.21
C GLN A 40 -8.58 5.14 -24.51
N LYS A 41 -9.65 5.83 -24.91
CA LYS A 41 -10.08 7.09 -24.28
C LYS A 41 -10.41 6.91 -22.79
N ARG A 42 -11.03 5.79 -22.41
CA ARG A 42 -11.29 5.46 -21.01
C ARG A 42 -10.00 5.26 -20.22
N LEU A 43 -9.01 4.56 -20.79
CA LEU A 43 -7.70 4.39 -20.16
C LEU A 43 -6.94 5.71 -20.01
N GLU A 44 -6.97 6.56 -21.04
CA GLU A 44 -6.36 7.90 -20.99
C GLU A 44 -7.00 8.76 -19.90
N THR A 45 -8.33 8.83 -19.86
CA THR A 45 -9.09 9.56 -18.83
C THR A 45 -8.77 9.02 -17.42
N LYS A 46 -8.68 7.69 -17.28
CA LYS A 46 -8.32 7.05 -16.00
C LYS A 46 -6.92 7.47 -15.55
N LYS A 47 -5.93 7.42 -16.46
CA LYS A 47 -4.55 7.82 -16.17
C LYS A 47 -4.45 9.29 -15.77
N GLU A 48 -5.16 10.17 -16.49
CA GLU A 48 -5.19 11.60 -16.21
C GLU A 48 -5.71 11.89 -14.79
N ASN A 49 -6.81 11.25 -14.40
CA ASN A 49 -7.40 11.45 -13.08
C ASN A 49 -6.60 10.77 -11.94
N LEU A 50 -6.02 9.60 -12.17
CA LEU A 50 -5.40 8.81 -11.11
C LEU A 50 -3.89 9.01 -10.93
N ASN A 51 -3.16 9.52 -11.94
CA ASN A 51 -1.70 9.60 -11.84
C ASN A 51 -1.22 10.39 -10.61
N ASN A 52 -1.81 11.57 -10.36
CA ASN A 52 -1.44 12.39 -9.21
C ASN A 52 -1.97 11.79 -7.90
N VAL A 53 -3.21 11.31 -7.90
CA VAL A 53 -3.84 10.64 -6.74
C VAL A 53 -3.00 9.45 -6.27
N TYR A 54 -2.58 8.59 -7.19
CA TYR A 54 -1.74 7.43 -6.88
C TYR A 54 -0.34 7.86 -6.43
N ARG A 55 0.29 8.87 -7.05
CA ARG A 55 1.59 9.39 -6.59
C ARG A 55 1.52 9.94 -5.15
N GLN A 56 0.46 10.69 -4.84
CA GLN A 56 0.23 11.19 -3.49
C GLN A 56 0.01 10.04 -2.50
N LEU A 57 -0.86 9.09 -2.84
CA LEU A 57 -1.10 7.92 -1.99
C LEU A 57 0.18 7.12 -1.74
N ILE A 58 1.00 6.88 -2.78
CA ILE A 58 2.31 6.23 -2.64
C ILE A 58 3.22 7.01 -1.69
N SER A 59 3.28 8.33 -1.84
CA SER A 59 4.06 9.19 -0.95
C SER A 59 3.61 9.03 0.51
N ILE A 60 2.30 8.96 0.76
CA ILE A 60 1.73 8.83 2.10
C ILE A 60 2.01 7.45 2.70
N ILE A 61 1.75 6.36 1.98
CA ILE A 61 1.94 5.00 2.51
C ILE A 61 3.43 4.67 2.79
N ASN A 62 4.35 5.38 2.12
CA ASN A 62 5.78 5.30 2.37
C ASN A 62 6.23 5.99 3.67
N LEU A 63 5.43 6.92 4.21
CA LEU A 63 5.74 7.61 5.47
C LEU A 63 5.58 6.68 6.68
N TYR A 64 4.60 5.76 6.62
CA TYR A 64 4.31 4.83 7.72
C TYR A 64 5.57 4.03 8.11
N PRO A 65 5.87 3.91 9.41
CA PRO A 65 6.96 3.06 9.89
C PRO A 65 6.76 1.61 9.41
N SER A 66 7.85 0.89 9.15
CA SER A 66 7.78 -0.53 8.82
C SER A 66 7.76 -1.43 10.05
N SER A 67 8.15 -0.91 11.22
CA SER A 67 8.21 -1.66 12.47
C SER A 67 7.05 -1.24 13.38
N SER A 68 6.40 -2.19 14.03
CA SER A 68 5.44 -1.88 15.09
C SER A 68 6.17 -1.42 16.36
N PRO A 69 5.49 -0.71 17.26
CA PRO A 69 6.01 -0.45 18.60
C PRO A 69 6.34 -1.74 19.36
N ASN A 70 5.56 -2.81 19.22
CA ASN A 70 5.84 -4.09 19.90
C ASN A 70 7.02 -4.85 19.29
N ASP A 71 7.31 -4.69 17.98
CA ASP A 71 8.55 -5.20 17.37
C ASP A 71 9.77 -4.51 17.99
N ILE A 72 9.71 -3.18 18.20
CA ILE A 72 10.79 -2.41 18.85
C ILE A 72 11.02 -2.86 20.29
N LEU A 73 9.95 -3.25 20.99
CA LEU A 73 9.97 -3.63 22.40
C LEU A 73 10.29 -5.12 22.65
N LYS A 74 10.29 -5.95 21.60
CA LYS A 74 10.42 -7.41 21.65
C LYS A 74 11.62 -7.92 22.46
N HIS A 75 12.71 -7.15 22.50
CA HIS A 75 13.95 -7.53 23.17
C HIS A 75 14.17 -6.84 24.53
N ILE A 76 13.18 -6.11 25.04
CA ILE A 76 13.24 -5.49 26.36
C ILE A 76 12.67 -6.45 27.40
N GLU A 77 13.43 -6.74 28.46
CA GLU A 77 12.95 -7.56 29.55
C GLU A 77 11.78 -6.85 30.27
N TYR A 78 10.66 -7.56 30.50
CA TYR A 78 9.43 -6.99 31.06
C TYR A 78 8.97 -5.71 30.33
N ALA A 79 9.02 -5.72 29.00
CA ALA A 79 8.60 -4.60 28.18
C ALA A 79 7.15 -4.17 28.48
N PRO A 80 6.85 -2.86 28.46
CA PRO A 80 5.46 -2.41 28.46
C PRO A 80 4.75 -2.86 27.17
N GLY A 81 3.47 -3.23 27.27
CA GLY A 81 2.66 -3.52 26.10
C GLY A 81 2.21 -2.24 25.40
N TYR A 82 2.34 -2.18 24.08
CA TYR A 82 1.75 -1.13 23.26
C TYR A 82 0.37 -1.56 22.72
N SER A 83 -0.63 -0.67 22.82
CA SER A 83 -1.92 -0.75 22.14
C SER A 83 -2.61 0.63 22.15
N MET A 84 -3.70 0.78 21.40
CA MET A 84 -4.57 1.96 21.36
C MET A 84 -3.84 3.28 21.06
N GLU A 85 -2.78 3.24 20.25
CA GLU A 85 -1.93 4.41 19.98
C GLU A 85 -1.28 5.02 21.23
N TYR A 86 -1.19 4.28 22.35
CA TYR A 86 -0.68 4.77 23.65
C TYR A 86 0.85 4.84 23.72
N TYR A 87 1.47 5.51 22.75
CA TYR A 87 2.90 5.80 22.73
C TYR A 87 3.40 6.47 24.02
N ASP A 88 2.64 7.43 24.56
CA ASP A 88 3.07 8.17 25.75
C ASP A 88 3.04 7.32 27.02
N ALA A 89 2.15 6.32 27.10
CA ALA A 89 2.15 5.38 28.21
C ALA A 89 3.40 4.49 28.15
N VAL A 90 3.71 3.94 26.98
CA VAL A 90 4.92 3.13 26.74
C VAL A 90 6.19 3.91 27.09
N LEU A 91 6.32 5.15 26.61
CA LEU A 91 7.49 6.00 26.89
C LEU A 91 7.64 6.28 28.39
N ARG A 92 6.56 6.60 29.10
CA ARG A 92 6.59 6.80 30.56
C ARG A 92 6.94 5.53 31.31
N SER A 93 6.42 4.37 30.89
CA SER A 93 6.78 3.08 31.48
C SER A 93 8.27 2.78 31.32
N LEU A 94 8.84 3.01 30.15
CA LEU A 94 10.29 2.86 29.92
C LEU A 94 11.12 3.82 30.78
N ASP A 95 10.65 5.04 31.00
CA ASP A 95 11.31 6.00 31.89
C ASP A 95 11.31 5.52 33.34
N HIS A 96 10.17 5.09 33.87
CA HIS A 96 10.08 4.54 35.22
C HIS A 96 10.94 3.28 35.41
N GLN A 97 10.94 2.38 34.41
CA GLN A 97 11.80 1.19 34.44
C GLN A 97 13.28 1.58 34.45
N SER A 98 13.70 2.50 33.59
CA SER A 98 15.08 2.99 33.52
C SER A 98 15.52 3.67 34.82
N GLU A 99 14.67 4.49 35.43
CA GLU A 99 14.93 5.12 36.73
C GLU A 99 15.12 4.08 37.84
N ASN A 100 14.28 3.04 37.87
CA ASN A 100 14.39 1.96 38.84
C ASN A 100 15.70 1.19 38.68
N LEU A 101 16.08 0.85 37.44
CA LEU A 101 17.35 0.19 37.15
C LEU A 101 18.56 1.05 37.55
N LYS A 102 18.51 2.36 37.29
CA LYS A 102 19.55 3.32 37.73
C LYS A 102 19.68 3.37 39.26
N LYS A 103 18.58 3.24 40.01
CA LYS A 103 18.61 3.14 41.49
C LYS A 103 19.26 1.82 41.94
N GLN A 104 18.92 0.70 41.31
CA GLN A 104 19.53 -0.60 41.63
C GLN A 104 21.04 -0.59 41.37
N LEU A 105 21.46 0.02 40.26
CA LEU A 105 22.88 0.15 39.88
C LEU A 105 23.72 0.90 40.94
N ASN A 106 23.10 1.82 41.68
CA ASN A 106 23.76 2.62 42.72
C ASN A 106 23.72 1.98 44.11
N THR A 107 23.27 0.72 44.24
CA THR A 107 23.20 0.03 45.54
C THR A 107 24.53 -0.64 45.89
N ASN A 108 24.97 -0.51 47.15
CA ASN A 108 26.34 -0.85 47.59
C ASN A 108 26.72 -2.35 47.59
N ASN A 109 25.90 -3.26 47.08
CA ASN A 109 26.11 -4.72 47.17
C ASN A 109 25.88 -5.48 45.85
N ILE A 110 26.02 -4.82 44.70
CA ILE A 110 25.89 -5.49 43.39
C ILE A 110 27.23 -6.07 42.93
N ASN A 111 27.21 -7.29 42.38
CA ASN A 111 28.40 -7.90 41.80
C ASN A 111 28.66 -7.38 40.36
N TYR A 112 29.82 -7.72 39.78
CA TYR A 112 30.21 -7.26 38.45
C TYR A 112 29.23 -7.67 37.34
N GLU A 113 28.74 -8.91 37.39
CA GLU A 113 27.82 -9.45 36.39
C GLU A 113 26.46 -8.75 36.43
N GLN A 114 25.91 -8.56 37.64
CA GLN A 114 24.68 -7.80 37.89
C GLN A 114 24.82 -6.36 37.41
N LYS A 115 25.97 -5.73 37.69
CA LYS A 115 26.25 -4.37 37.22
C LYS A 115 26.22 -4.29 35.69
N SER A 116 26.94 -5.19 35.02
CA SER A 116 26.98 -5.27 33.56
C SER A 116 25.58 -5.48 32.96
N HIS A 117 24.80 -6.40 33.54
CA HIS A 117 23.42 -6.66 33.12
C HIS A 117 22.54 -5.41 33.25
N LEU A 118 22.58 -4.71 34.39
CA LEU A 118 21.81 -3.49 34.61
C LEU A 118 22.19 -2.38 33.61
N GLU A 119 23.49 -2.21 33.32
CA GLU A 119 23.97 -1.23 32.35
C GLU A 119 23.46 -1.53 30.93
N ILE A 120 23.48 -2.80 30.52
CA ILE A 120 22.91 -3.25 29.24
C ILE A 120 21.41 -2.98 29.19
N GLU A 121 20.68 -3.32 30.24
CA GLU A 121 19.22 -3.14 30.30
C GLU A 121 18.79 -1.66 30.30
N ILE A 122 19.58 -0.77 30.92
CA ILE A 122 19.39 0.68 30.81
C ILE A 122 19.61 1.14 29.37
N SER A 123 20.70 0.71 28.74
CA SER A 123 21.04 1.07 27.35
C SER A 123 19.95 0.60 26.36
N ASN A 124 19.48 -0.64 26.52
CA ASN A 124 18.40 -1.20 25.71
C ASN A 124 17.12 -0.36 25.79
N ARG A 125 16.73 0.09 26.99
CA ARG A 125 15.54 0.94 27.18
C ARG A 125 15.71 2.34 26.61
N GLU A 126 16.90 2.93 26.72
CA GLU A 126 17.21 4.22 26.10
C GLU A 126 17.13 4.12 24.56
N TYR A 127 17.67 3.04 23.99
CA TYR A 127 17.54 2.75 22.56
C TYR A 127 16.07 2.58 22.14
N ALA A 128 15.31 1.74 22.85
CA ALA A 128 13.90 1.51 22.56
C ALA A 128 13.07 2.80 22.66
N LYS A 129 13.29 3.62 23.69
CA LYS A 129 12.62 4.93 23.86
C LYS A 129 12.85 5.84 22.66
N ASN A 130 14.09 5.91 22.17
CA ASN A 130 14.44 6.71 20.99
C ASN A 130 13.71 6.20 19.74
N LYS A 131 13.71 4.87 19.53
CA LYS A 131 13.02 4.24 18.39
C LYS A 131 11.50 4.41 18.44
N ILE A 132 10.88 4.24 19.61
CA ILE A 132 9.44 4.48 19.81
C ILE A 132 9.09 5.94 19.53
N SER A 133 9.94 6.88 19.95
CA SER A 133 9.72 8.30 19.70
C SER A 133 9.80 8.66 18.21
N GLU A 134 10.76 8.09 17.49
CA GLU A 134 10.87 8.23 16.03
C GLU A 134 9.65 7.62 15.32
N ASN A 135 9.27 6.41 15.73
CA ASN A 135 8.12 5.69 15.22
C ASN A 135 6.81 6.49 15.39
N LYS A 136 6.56 7.04 16.59
CA LYS A 136 5.43 7.93 16.89
C LYS A 136 5.37 9.12 15.93
N LYS A 137 6.49 9.82 15.76
CA LYS A 137 6.55 11.00 14.88
C LYS A 137 6.17 10.64 13.45
N ARG A 138 6.78 9.58 12.90
CA ARG A 138 6.52 9.12 11.53
C ARG A 138 5.08 8.67 11.34
N TYR A 139 4.55 7.88 12.27
CA TYR A 139 3.17 7.42 12.24
C TYR A 139 2.17 8.61 12.27
N ASN A 140 2.37 9.58 13.17
CA ASN A 140 1.50 10.75 13.25
C ASN A 140 1.50 11.60 11.97
N ILE A 141 2.68 11.78 11.36
CA ILE A 141 2.78 12.48 10.06
C ILE A 141 2.02 11.71 8.99
N ALA A 142 2.24 10.39 8.88
CA ALA A 142 1.58 9.55 7.89
C ALA A 142 0.06 9.54 8.05
N LYS A 143 -0.44 9.43 9.29
CA LYS A 143 -1.87 9.48 9.63
C LYS A 143 -2.49 10.82 9.21
N ALA A 144 -1.85 11.93 9.56
CA ALA A 144 -2.35 13.27 9.21
C ALA A 144 -2.38 13.50 7.69
N GLU A 145 -1.35 13.07 6.96
CA GLU A 145 -1.34 13.17 5.50
C GLU A 145 -2.39 12.24 4.84
N TYR A 146 -2.60 11.05 5.41
CA TYR A 146 -3.66 10.16 4.95
C TYR A 146 -5.06 10.76 5.15
N GLU A 147 -5.32 11.38 6.31
CA GLU A 147 -6.58 12.08 6.55
C GLU A 147 -6.82 13.24 5.57
N LYS A 148 -5.76 13.96 5.16
CA LYS A 148 -5.85 14.99 4.12
C LYS A 148 -6.21 14.39 2.76
N PHE A 149 -5.55 13.30 2.36
CA PHE A 149 -5.88 12.55 1.14
C PHE A 149 -7.35 12.07 1.15
N CYS A 150 -7.82 11.55 2.29
CA CYS A 150 -9.20 11.13 2.46
C CYS A 150 -10.23 12.25 2.20
N LYS A 151 -9.86 13.51 2.49
CA LYS A 151 -10.73 14.68 2.29
C LYS A 151 -10.64 15.25 0.88
N ALA A 152 -9.46 15.22 0.27
CA ALA A 152 -9.20 15.90 -1.00
C ALA A 152 -9.36 14.97 -2.22
N ASP A 153 -8.74 13.80 -2.17
CA ASP A 153 -8.47 12.99 -3.38
C ASP A 153 -9.22 11.65 -3.38
N LYS A 154 -9.76 11.23 -2.23
CA LYS A 154 -10.44 9.94 -2.08
C LYS A 154 -11.67 9.78 -2.97
N VAL A 155 -12.38 10.87 -3.26
CA VAL A 155 -13.53 10.84 -4.18
C VAL A 155 -13.08 10.47 -5.61
N VAL A 156 -11.99 11.07 -6.08
CA VAL A 156 -11.41 10.75 -7.39
C VAL A 156 -10.89 9.30 -7.38
N PHE A 157 -10.20 8.92 -6.31
CA PHE A 157 -9.76 7.54 -6.09
C PHE A 157 -10.94 6.56 -6.20
N ASP A 158 -12.02 6.76 -5.45
CA ASP A 158 -13.15 5.83 -5.42
C ASP A 158 -13.93 5.76 -6.74
N LEU A 159 -13.95 6.85 -7.51
CA LEU A 159 -14.64 6.91 -8.80
C LEU A 159 -13.86 6.18 -9.90
N TYR A 160 -12.53 6.32 -9.92
CA TYR A 160 -11.71 5.85 -11.03
C TYR A 160 -10.87 4.61 -10.72
N ALA A 161 -10.48 4.36 -9.46
CA ALA A 161 -9.58 3.27 -9.13
C ALA A 161 -10.21 1.90 -9.42
N GLY A 162 -9.41 0.99 -9.98
CA GLY A 162 -9.82 -0.40 -10.16
C GLY A 162 -10.11 -1.11 -8.84
N GLN A 163 -10.97 -2.13 -8.89
CA GLN A 163 -11.37 -2.89 -7.69
C GLN A 163 -10.17 -3.48 -6.94
N GLU A 164 -9.17 -3.99 -7.66
CA GLU A 164 -7.95 -4.54 -7.06
C GLU A 164 -7.19 -3.49 -6.22
N VAL A 165 -7.08 -2.25 -6.72
CA VAL A 165 -6.43 -1.15 -5.99
C VAL A 165 -7.21 -0.82 -4.71
N ARG A 166 -8.54 -0.76 -4.80
CA ARG A 166 -9.41 -0.49 -3.65
C ARG A 166 -9.29 -1.59 -2.60
N ASN A 167 -9.26 -2.86 -3.03
CA ASN A 167 -9.05 -4.01 -2.15
C ASN A 167 -7.67 -3.96 -1.48
N SER A 168 -6.60 -3.65 -2.24
CA SER A 168 -5.25 -3.51 -1.67
C SER A 168 -5.16 -2.37 -0.66
N LEU A 169 -5.88 -1.25 -0.88
CA LEU A 169 -5.89 -0.14 0.06
C LEU A 169 -6.56 -0.52 1.38
N VAL A 170 -7.72 -1.19 1.31
CA VAL A 170 -8.40 -1.71 2.51
C VAL A 170 -7.49 -2.69 3.26
N SER A 171 -6.80 -3.58 2.54
CA SER A 171 -5.84 -4.50 3.17
C SER A 171 -4.71 -3.75 3.90
N PHE A 172 -4.16 -2.70 3.28
CA PHE A 172 -3.16 -1.85 3.92
C PHE A 172 -3.72 -1.13 5.16
N GLU A 173 -4.93 -0.55 5.08
CA GLU A 173 -5.59 0.10 6.22
C GLU A 173 -5.78 -0.85 7.41
N VAL A 174 -6.21 -2.09 7.15
CA VAL A 174 -6.36 -3.13 8.18
C VAL A 174 -5.03 -3.46 8.83
N VAL A 175 -3.95 -3.60 8.05
CA VAL A 175 -2.60 -3.84 8.59
C VAL A 175 -2.15 -2.68 9.48
N ILE A 176 -2.34 -1.43 9.04
CA ILE A 176 -2.00 -0.25 9.84
C ILE A 176 -2.82 -0.20 11.13
N HIS A 177 -4.12 -0.50 11.06
CA HIS A 177 -4.97 -0.57 12.24
C HIS A 177 -4.48 -1.63 13.22
N ASN A 178 -4.24 -2.86 12.76
CA ASN A 178 -3.80 -3.94 13.63
C ASN A 178 -2.47 -3.60 14.31
N VAL A 179 -1.51 -3.07 13.55
CA VAL A 179 -0.18 -2.75 14.09
C VAL A 179 -0.22 -1.57 15.06
N PHE A 180 -0.80 -0.45 14.66
CA PHE A 180 -0.67 0.80 15.43
C PHE A 180 -1.82 1.02 16.41
N ILE A 181 -2.98 0.40 16.21
CA ILE A 181 -4.14 0.55 17.09
C ILE A 181 -4.31 -0.71 17.94
N SER A 182 -4.32 -1.91 17.36
CA SER A 182 -4.47 -3.14 18.15
C SER A 182 -3.18 -3.55 18.87
N GLY A 183 -2.02 -3.08 18.39
CA GLY A 183 -0.72 -3.44 18.96
C GLY A 183 -0.16 -4.77 18.44
N GLU A 184 -0.56 -5.20 17.25
CA GLU A 184 0.02 -6.39 16.63
C GLU A 184 1.44 -6.13 16.13
N ASN A 185 2.23 -7.22 16.08
CA ASN A 185 3.57 -7.17 15.50
C ASN A 185 3.49 -7.03 13.98
N ALA A 186 4.34 -6.19 13.39
CA ALA A 186 4.46 -6.09 11.94
C ALA A 186 5.42 -7.16 11.37
N GLY A 187 6.32 -7.69 12.21
CA GLY A 187 7.40 -8.60 11.82
C GLY A 187 8.73 -7.87 11.65
N GLU A 188 9.80 -8.65 11.47
CA GLU A 188 11.18 -8.14 11.42
C GLU A 188 11.36 -7.08 10.32
N GLU A 189 11.91 -5.91 10.67
CA GLU A 189 12.07 -4.79 9.73
C GLU A 189 12.96 -5.14 8.53
N SER A 190 13.98 -5.98 8.79
CA SER A 190 14.92 -6.47 7.79
C SER A 190 14.31 -7.48 6.82
N ASP A 191 13.12 -8.04 7.12
CA ASP A 191 12.46 -9.02 6.29
C ASP A 191 11.37 -8.36 5.43
N PRO A 192 11.65 -8.00 4.17
CA PRO A 192 10.67 -7.37 3.28
C PRO A 192 9.51 -8.29 2.88
N ILE A 193 9.65 -9.62 3.06
CA ILE A 193 8.66 -10.60 2.62
C ILE A 193 7.65 -10.82 3.72
N ASN A 194 8.11 -11.03 4.96
CA ASN A 194 7.25 -11.36 6.08
C ASN A 194 6.77 -10.14 6.87
N ASN A 195 7.39 -8.96 6.69
CA ASN A 195 6.89 -7.74 7.31
C ASN A 195 5.54 -7.31 6.67
N LEU A 196 4.47 -7.36 7.47
CA LEU A 196 3.09 -7.15 7.02
C LEU A 196 2.87 -5.75 6.41
N ILE A 197 3.49 -4.72 6.98
CA ILE A 197 3.38 -3.35 6.48
C ILE A 197 4.07 -3.24 5.11
N ARG A 198 5.28 -3.80 4.97
CA ARG A 198 6.02 -3.77 3.71
C ARG A 198 5.33 -4.60 2.63
N ALA A 199 4.78 -5.77 3.00
CA ALA A 199 4.05 -6.64 2.09
C ALA A 199 2.78 -5.98 1.55
N SER A 200 1.93 -5.44 2.43
CA SER A 200 0.70 -4.75 2.05
C SER A 200 0.97 -3.48 1.23
N ARG A 201 1.96 -2.68 1.61
CA ARG A 201 2.42 -1.50 0.86
C ARG A 201 2.83 -1.86 -0.57
N ARG A 202 3.65 -2.90 -0.73
CA ARG A 202 4.09 -3.38 -2.04
C ARG A 202 2.92 -3.87 -2.89
N SER A 203 2.00 -4.63 -2.28
CA SER A 203 0.77 -5.09 -2.95
C SER A 203 -0.04 -3.91 -3.50
N LEU A 204 -0.26 -2.88 -2.68
CA LEU A 204 -0.96 -1.65 -3.06
C LEU A 204 -0.24 -0.88 -4.18
N ILE A 205 1.08 -0.73 -4.10
CA ILE A 205 1.87 -0.07 -5.16
C ILE A 205 1.74 -0.85 -6.47
N ASN A 206 1.88 -2.17 -6.43
CA ASN A 206 1.81 -3.01 -7.62
C ASN A 206 0.41 -3.00 -8.24
N SER A 207 -0.65 -2.99 -7.44
CA SER A 207 -2.01 -2.88 -7.96
C SER A 207 -2.24 -1.52 -8.62
N MET A 208 -1.75 -0.41 -8.04
CA MET A 208 -1.81 0.91 -8.68
C MET A 208 -1.05 0.96 -10.01
N ARG A 209 0.15 0.36 -10.09
CA ARG A 209 0.94 0.29 -11.33
C ARG A 209 0.20 -0.50 -12.42
N SER A 210 -0.30 -1.68 -12.06
CA SER A 210 -1.10 -2.54 -12.94
C SER A 210 -2.37 -1.84 -13.42
N ASP A 211 -3.06 -1.12 -12.52
CA ASP A 211 -4.29 -0.38 -12.84
C ASP A 211 -4.06 0.78 -13.83
N LEU A 212 -2.84 1.34 -13.85
CA LEU A 212 -2.39 2.31 -14.86
C LEU A 212 -1.78 1.64 -16.11
N GLY A 213 -1.75 0.31 -16.19
CA GLY A 213 -1.11 -0.42 -17.30
C GLY A 213 0.40 -0.23 -17.36
N ILE A 214 1.03 0.03 -16.21
CA ILE A 214 2.49 0.08 -16.05
C ILE A 214 2.90 -1.30 -15.54
N THR A 215 3.18 -2.23 -16.44
CA THR A 215 3.75 -3.53 -16.10
C THR A 215 5.27 -3.43 -15.99
N ASP A 216 5.85 -4.18 -15.04
CA ASP A 216 7.29 -4.51 -15.04
C ASP A 216 7.64 -5.41 -16.24
#